data_AF-A0A846C5P4-F1
#
_entry.id   AF-A0A846C5P4-F1
#
_cell.length_a   1.000
_cell.length_b   1.000
_cell.length_c   1.000
_cell.angle_alpha   90.00
_cell.angle_beta   90.00
_cell.angle_gamma   90.00
#
_symmetry.space_group_name_H-M   'P 1'
#
loop_
_entity.id
_entity.type
_entity.pdbx_description
1 polymer ?
#
loop_
_entity_poly.entity_id
_entity_poly.type
_entity_poly.pdbx_seq_one_letter_code
_entity_poly.pdbx_strand_id
1 'polypeptide(L)' 'MKESAPVPIGIVGASGYGGVQLVKLLQDHPKVEVVYLGGDSSAGKPFSSIYPHLEHSVDLMVEPIEL' A
#
# COMPACT_ATOMS: atom_id res chain seq x y z
N MET A 1 -7.59 -28.63 1.63
CA MET A 1 -6.49 -27.74 2.11
C MET A 1 -7.18 -26.51 2.69
N LYS A 2 -6.97 -26.15 3.95
CA LYS A 2 -7.54 -24.91 4.50
C LYS A 2 -6.76 -23.76 3.89
N GLU A 3 -7.42 -22.94 3.10
CA GLU A 3 -6.87 -21.68 2.63
C GLU A 3 -6.68 -20.79 3.87
N SER A 4 -5.44 -20.37 4.12
CA SER A 4 -5.14 -19.45 5.21
C SER A 4 -5.62 -18.06 4.81
N ALA A 5 -6.22 -17.32 5.74
CA ALA A 5 -6.60 -15.93 5.51
C ALA A 5 -5.36 -15.10 5.05
N PRO A 6 -5.56 -14.04 4.25
CA PRO A 6 -4.48 -13.15 3.84
C PRO A 6 -3.73 -12.57 5.04
N VAL A 7 -2.42 -12.41 4.91
CA VAL A 7 -1.59 -11.76 5.92
C VAL A 7 -1.65 -10.26 5.72
N PRO A 8 -2.13 -9.48 6.70
CA PRO A 8 -2.15 -8.02 6.61
C PRO A 8 -0.72 -7.48 6.70
N ILE A 9 -0.39 -6.52 5.84
CA ILE A 9 0.92 -5.88 5.81
C ILE A 9 0.82 -4.35 5.69
N GLY A 10 1.85 -3.67 6.19
CA GLY A 10 2.05 -2.23 5.99
C GLY A 10 3.31 -1.95 5.17
N ILE A 11 3.27 -0.90 4.35
CA ILE A 11 4.41 -0.47 3.52
C ILE A 11 4.84 0.94 3.93
N VAL A 12 6.02 1.04 4.55
CA VAL A 12 6.67 2.32 4.86
C VAL A 12 7.51 2.77 3.67
N GLY A 13 7.36 4.04 3.27
CA GLY A 13 7.95 4.56 2.04
C GLY A 13 7.16 4.18 0.79
N ALA A 14 5.84 3.98 0.93
CA ALA A 14 4.97 3.51 -0.14
C ALA A 14 4.99 4.39 -1.40
N SER A 15 5.17 5.71 -1.25
CA SER A 15 5.23 6.66 -2.38
C SER A 15 6.60 6.75 -3.06
N GLY A 16 7.61 6.03 -2.57
CA GLY A 16 8.89 5.89 -3.25
C GLY A 16 8.81 4.92 -4.42
N TYR A 17 9.79 4.97 -5.34
CA TYR A 17 9.84 4.08 -6.51
C TYR A 17 9.79 2.59 -6.14
N GLY A 18 10.50 2.18 -5.08
CA GLY A 18 10.42 0.81 -4.59
C GLY A 18 9.07 0.49 -3.95
N GLY A 19 8.53 1.43 -3.17
CA GLY A 19 7.24 1.29 -2.50
C GLY A 19 6.09 1.08 -3.48
N VAL A 20 6.00 1.89 -4.53
CA VAL A 20 4.92 1.75 -5.53
C VAL A 20 5.01 0.44 -6.32
N GLN A 21 6.21 -0.04 -6.63
CA GLN A 21 6.35 -1.36 -7.26
C GLN A 21 5.95 -2.49 -6.32
N LEU A 22 6.26 -2.37 -5.03
CA LEU A 22 5.83 -3.35 -4.02
C LEU A 22 4.31 -3.34 -3.86
N VAL A 23 3.69 -2.17 -3.76
CA VAL A 23 2.21 -2.03 -3.73
C VAL A 23 1.61 -2.70 -4.95
N LYS A 24 2.10 -2.39 -6.16
CA LYS A 24 1.62 -2.96 -7.42
C LYS A 24 1.79 -4.49 -7.49
N LEU A 25 2.85 -5.04 -6.90
CA LEU A 25 3.07 -6.48 -6.86
C LEU A 25 2.12 -7.17 -5.86
N LEU A 26 1.89 -6.55 -4.71
CA LEU A 26 1.19 -7.19 -3.60
C LEU A 26 -0.33 -6.97 -3.59
N GLN A 27 -0.84 -5.94 -4.28
CA GLN A 27 -2.28 -5.68 -4.38
C GLN A 27 -3.08 -6.88 -4.95
N ASP A 28 -2.46 -7.68 -5.81
CA ASP A 28 -3.09 -8.84 -6.48
C ASP A 28 -2.63 -10.18 -5.88
N HIS A 29 -1.89 -10.17 -4.77
CA HIS A 29 -1.28 -11.39 -4.24
C HIS A 29 -2.25 -12.14 -3.30
N PRO A 30 -2.56 -13.42 -3.56
CA PRO A 30 -3.71 -14.13 -2.94
C PRO A 30 -3.55 -14.44 -1.45
N LYS A 31 -2.37 -14.21 -0.87
CA LYS A 31 -2.05 -14.51 0.54
C LYS A 31 -1.66 -13.29 1.36
N VAL A 32 -1.70 -12.09 0.79
CA VAL A 32 -1.40 -10.86 1.54
C VAL A 32 -2.45 -9.81 1.24
N GLU A 33 -2.60 -8.88 2.18
CA GLU A 33 -3.47 -7.73 2.03
C GLU A 33 -2.70 -6.49 2.47
N VAL A 34 -2.58 -5.51 1.59
CA VAL A 34 -1.98 -4.21 1.94
C VAL A 34 -3.03 -3.42 2.71
N VAL A 35 -2.79 -3.20 4.00
CA VAL A 35 -3.75 -2.52 4.89
C VAL A 35 -3.24 -1.17 5.39
N TYR A 36 -1.98 -0.84 5.13
CA TYR A 36 -1.35 0.40 5.60
C TYR A 36 -0.28 0.89 4.62
N LEU A 37 -0.28 2.20 4.36
CA LEU A 37 0.76 2.89 3.60
C LEU A 37 1.29 4.04 4.45
N GLY A 38 2.60 4.07 4.69
CA GLY A 38 3.24 5.10 5.49
C GLY A 38 4.24 5.93 4.69
N GLY A 39 4.36 7.22 4.99
CA GLY A 39 5.41 8.08 4.49
C GLY A 39 5.15 9.57 4.68
N ASP A 40 6.15 10.30 5.18
CA ASP A 40 5.96 11.70 5.61
C ASP A 40 5.75 12.70 4.47
N SER A 41 6.52 12.58 3.38
CA SER A 41 6.45 13.52 2.25
C SER A 41 5.10 13.51 1.53
N SER A 42 4.35 12.42 1.70
CA SER A 42 3.08 12.16 1.03
C SER A 42 1.92 11.99 2.00
N ALA A 43 2.17 12.20 3.30
CA ALA A 43 1.18 12.00 4.36
C ALA A 43 -0.09 12.84 4.13
N GLY A 44 -1.23 12.24 4.48
CA GLY A 44 -2.56 12.85 4.34
C GLY A 44 -3.12 12.86 2.92
N LYS A 45 -2.41 12.28 1.94
CA LYS A 45 -2.89 12.14 0.56
C LYS A 45 -3.39 10.72 0.31
N PRO A 46 -4.47 10.55 -0.45
CA PRO A 46 -4.84 9.23 -0.96
C PRO A 46 -3.75 8.74 -1.91
N PHE A 47 -3.38 7.46 -1.84
CA PHE A 47 -2.32 6.91 -2.67
C PHE A 47 -2.60 7.06 -4.17
N SER A 48 -3.88 6.95 -4.55
CA SER A 48 -4.40 7.20 -5.89
C SER A 48 -4.13 8.62 -6.40
N SER A 49 -4.06 9.64 -5.55
CA SER A 49 -3.69 11.00 -6.00
C SER A 49 -2.22 11.12 -6.41
N ILE A 50 -1.36 10.24 -5.89
CA ILE A 50 0.07 10.16 -6.24
C ILE A 50 0.23 9.28 -7.49
N TYR A 51 -0.54 8.19 -7.56
CA TYR A 51 -0.53 7.23 -8.66
C TYR A 51 -1.96 6.95 -9.16
N PRO A 52 -2.52 7.81 -10.05
CA PRO A 52 -3.91 7.69 -10.51
C PRO A 52 -4.24 6.36 -11.19
N HIS A 53 -3.24 5.72 -11.81
CA HIS A 53 -3.41 4.41 -12.44
C HIS A 53 -3.64 3.25 -11.45
N LEU A 54 -3.53 3.50 -10.14
CA LEU A 54 -3.82 2.53 -9.07
C LEU A 54 -5.13 2.83 -8.33
N GLU A 55 -5.90 3.83 -8.76
CA GLU A 55 -7.14 4.27 -8.09
C GLU A 55 -8.16 3.16 -7.87
N HIS A 56 -8.25 2.21 -8.80
CA HIS A 56 -9.20 1.09 -8.69
C HIS A 56 -8.66 -0.13 -7.94
N SER A 57 -7.40 -0.09 -7.51
CA SER A 57 -6.72 -1.22 -6.85
C SER A 57 -6.33 -0.92 -5.41
N VAL A 58 -6.05 0.34 -5.08
CA VAL A 58 -5.54 0.74 -3.77
C VAL A 58 -6.25 2.00 -3.29
N ASP A 59 -7.21 1.83 -2.38
CA ASP A 59 -7.95 2.90 -1.72
C ASP A 59 -7.45 3.09 -0.28
N LEU A 60 -6.20 3.55 -0.15
CA LEU A 60 -5.56 3.82 1.15
C LEU A 60 -4.98 5.24 1.18
N MET A 61 -5.07 5.85 2.36
CA MET A 61 -4.36 7.09 2.66
C MET A 61 -2.91 6.78 3.03
N VAL A 62 -2.00 7.67 2.65
CA VAL A 62 -0.64 7.62 3.19
C VAL A 62 -0.64 8.28 4.56
N GLU A 63 -0.26 7.54 5.58
CA GLU A 63 -0.18 8.01 6.96
C GLU A 63 1.24 8.51 7.30
N PRO A 64 1.38 9.53 8.15
CA PRO A 64 2.68 9.92 8.70
C PRO A 64 3.24 8.78 9.56
N ILE A 65 4.57 8.67 9.64
CA ILE A 65 5.22 7.64 10.44
C ILE A 65 6.04 8.32 11.54
N GLU A 66 5.88 7.88 12.78
CA GLU A 66 6.82 8.19 13.85
C GLU A 66 7.84 7.04 13.94
N LEU A 67 9.09 7.31 13.54
CA LEU A 67 10.21 6.36 13.59
C LEU A 67 11.05 6.51 14.87
#